data_AF-A0A7C2S8K2-F1
#
_entry.id   AF-A0A7C2S8K2-F1
#
_cell.length_a   1.000
_cell.length_b   1.000
_cell.length_c   1.000
_cell.angle_alpha   90.00
_cell.angle_beta   90.00
_cell.angle_gamma   90.00
#
_symmetry.space_group_name_H-M   'P 1'
#
loop_
_entity.id
_entity.type
_entity.pdbx_description
1 polymer ?
#
loop_
_entity_poly.entity_id
_entity_poly.type
_entity_poly.pdbx_seq_one_letter_code
_entity_poly.pdbx_strand_id
1 'polypeptide(L)'
;MSAPASARRLERTPVRIPASRLPPPILSHRDGAWVLEAPYAYHDAGTRITVPAGFRFDLASVPRLLWPVVAPFELSIAAPLLHDFLYRFAGAPPEPAIEPPRRYARREADRLFRDVMAAEGVSAWRRHAAFLATRLLGGRSWGRLPRA
;
A
#
# COMPACT_ATOMS: atom_id res chain seq x y z
N MET A 1 -22.34 34.66 12.46
CA MET A 1 -20.95 34.44 11.98
C MET A 1 -20.60 32.98 12.24
N SER A 2 -20.60 32.15 11.20
CA SER A 2 -20.30 30.72 11.29
C SER A 2 -18.83 30.48 11.64
N ALA A 3 -18.57 29.66 12.64
CA ALA A 3 -17.26 29.05 12.85
C ALA A 3 -16.97 28.09 11.67
N PRO A 4 -15.82 28.18 10.98
CA PRO A 4 -15.51 27.21 9.95
C PRO A 4 -14.93 25.93 10.55
N ALA A 5 -15.41 24.82 10.00
CA ALA A 5 -14.84 23.47 9.90
C ALA A 5 -13.89 23.01 11.02
N SER A 6 -14.37 22.01 11.78
CA SER A 6 -13.60 21.15 12.67
C SER A 6 -12.20 20.85 12.13
N ALA A 7 -11.18 21.44 12.77
CA ALA A 7 -9.79 21.09 12.56
C ALA A 7 -9.59 19.63 12.99
N ARG A 8 -9.73 18.69 12.06
CA ARG A 8 -9.25 17.32 12.27
C ARG A 8 -7.74 17.43 12.44
N ARG A 9 -7.26 17.27 13.68
CA ARG A 9 -5.85 17.20 14.04
C ARG A 9 -5.15 16.24 13.08
N LEU A 10 -4.24 16.76 12.26
CA LEU A 10 -3.40 15.94 11.39
C LEU A 10 -2.39 15.23 12.28
N GLU A 11 -2.71 14.03 12.73
CA GLU A 11 -1.74 13.18 13.40
C GLU A 11 -0.78 12.62 12.35
N ARG A 12 0.32 13.33 12.10
CA ARG A 12 1.45 12.86 11.30
C ARG A 12 2.22 11.83 12.12
N THR A 13 1.64 10.66 12.26
CA THR A 13 2.17 9.63 13.14
C THR A 13 2.90 8.59 12.31
N PRO A 14 4.18 8.29 12.60
CA PRO A 14 4.83 7.14 12.00
C PRO A 14 4.09 5.88 12.47
N VAL A 15 3.51 5.12 11.53
CA VAL A 15 2.82 3.89 11.88
C VAL A 15 3.86 2.77 11.98
N ARG A 16 4.06 2.28 13.20
CA ARG A 16 5.06 1.23 13.51
C ARG A 16 4.36 -0.11 13.70
N ILE A 17 4.83 -1.12 12.99
CA ILE A 17 4.49 -2.51 13.25
C ILE A 17 5.66 -3.12 14.02
N PRO A 18 5.47 -3.61 15.27
CA PRO A 18 6.57 -4.04 16.12
C PRO A 18 7.49 -5.10 15.49
N ALA A 19 6.95 -5.99 14.66
CA ALA A 19 7.69 -7.05 13.98
C ALA A 19 8.30 -6.62 12.63
N SER A 20 8.06 -5.38 12.18
CA SER A 20 8.48 -4.93 10.87
C SER A 20 9.96 -4.55 10.82
N ARG A 21 10.61 -4.98 9.75
CA ARG A 21 12.00 -4.62 9.41
C ARG A 21 12.08 -3.43 8.45
N LEU A 22 10.94 -2.85 8.08
CA LEU A 22 10.85 -1.75 7.14
C LEU A 22 10.76 -0.41 7.88
N PRO A 23 11.25 0.69 7.28
CA PRO A 23 11.03 2.02 7.84
C PRO A 23 9.53 2.29 7.97
N PRO A 24 9.06 2.89 9.08
CA PRO A 24 7.64 3.20 9.22
C PRO A 24 7.25 4.34 8.27
N PRO A 25 6.19 4.18 7.46
CA PRO A 25 5.68 5.27 6.65
C PRO A 25 5.06 6.35 7.55
N ILE A 26 5.19 7.61 7.13
CA ILE A 26 4.53 8.75 7.79
C ILE A 26 3.18 8.94 7.11
N LEU A 27 2.11 8.75 7.86
CA LEU A 27 0.76 8.76 7.32
C LEU A 27 -0.12 9.79 8.03
N SER A 28 -1.17 10.20 7.34
CA SER A 28 -2.35 10.84 7.95
C SER A 28 -3.62 10.21 7.40
N HIS A 29 -4.75 10.41 8.10
CA HIS A 29 -6.05 9.94 7.64
C HIS A 29 -6.95 11.15 7.31
N ARG A 30 -7.28 11.33 6.02
CA ARG A 30 -8.06 12.47 5.50
C ARG A 30 -9.15 12.00 4.54
N ASP A 31 -10.37 12.53 4.73
CA ASP A 31 -11.54 12.25 3.87
C ASP A 31 -11.80 10.74 3.65
N GLY A 32 -11.60 9.94 4.70
CA GLY A 32 -11.82 8.48 4.64
C GLY A 32 -10.74 7.68 3.92
N ALA A 33 -9.57 8.25 3.63
CA ALA A 33 -8.43 7.54 3.06
C ALA A 33 -7.13 7.81 3.83
N TRP A 34 -6.18 6.89 3.69
CA TRP A 34 -4.81 7.11 4.13
C TRP A 34 -4.07 7.96 3.12
N VAL A 35 -3.26 8.89 3.61
CA VAL A 35 -2.40 9.71 2.78
C VAL A 35 -0.96 9.57 3.25
N LEU A 36 -0.08 9.26 2.30
CA LEU A 36 1.35 9.22 2.54
C LEU A 36 1.89 10.66 2.68
N GLU A 37 2.46 11.01 3.83
CA GLU A 37 2.93 12.38 4.11
C GLU A 37 4.37 12.63 3.66
N ALA A 38 5.17 11.58 3.51
CA ALA A 38 6.56 11.66 3.06
C ALA A 38 6.85 10.55 2.05
N PRO A 39 7.72 10.77 1.04
CA PRO A 39 8.02 9.75 0.05
C PRO A 39 8.47 8.44 0.70
N TYR A 40 7.98 7.32 0.19
CA TYR A 40 8.29 5.99 0.71
C TYR A 40 9.02 5.18 -0.36
N ALA A 41 10.21 4.70 -0.03
CA ALA A 41 11.03 3.92 -0.95
C ALA A 41 11.14 2.46 -0.49
N TYR A 42 11.04 1.54 -1.44
CA TYR A 42 11.22 0.10 -1.22
C TYR A 42 12.13 -0.48 -2.30
N HIS A 43 12.95 -1.47 -1.93
CA HIS A 43 13.86 -2.16 -2.84
C HIS A 43 13.37 -3.57 -3.09
N ASP A 44 13.03 -3.85 -4.35
CA ASP A 44 12.59 -5.14 -4.86
C ASP A 44 13.63 -5.70 -5.82
N ALA A 45 14.49 -6.61 -5.35
CA ALA A 45 15.47 -7.34 -6.16
C ALA A 45 16.27 -6.46 -7.15
N GLY A 46 16.78 -5.30 -6.67
CA GLY A 46 17.55 -4.35 -7.47
C GLY A 46 16.72 -3.28 -8.19
N THR A 47 15.39 -3.32 -8.08
CA THR A 47 14.49 -2.24 -8.49
C THR A 47 14.07 -1.41 -7.28
N ARG A 48 14.30 -0.11 -7.32
CA ARG A 48 13.77 0.84 -6.33
C ARG A 48 12.38 1.30 -6.77
N ILE A 49 11.41 1.20 -5.87
CA ILE A 49 10.06 1.73 -6.04
C ILE A 49 9.91 2.90 -5.07
N THR A 50 9.59 4.08 -5.57
CA THR A 50 9.36 5.29 -4.77
C THR A 50 7.91 5.73 -4.92
N VAL A 51 7.16 5.65 -3.82
CA VAL A 51 5.79 6.20 -3.74
C VAL A 51 5.90 7.67 -3.30
N PRO A 52 5.36 8.63 -4.08
CA PRO A 52 5.46 10.04 -3.74
C PRO A 52 4.54 10.40 -2.56
N ALA A 53 4.95 11.42 -1.80
CA ALA A 53 4.06 12.04 -0.82
C ALA A 53 2.76 12.55 -1.50
N GLY A 54 1.66 12.57 -0.75
CA GLY A 54 0.33 12.86 -1.25
C GLY A 54 -0.40 11.65 -1.82
N PHE A 55 0.27 10.50 -2.00
CA PHE A 55 -0.39 9.29 -2.48
C PHE A 55 -1.50 8.85 -1.50
N ARG A 56 -2.73 8.88 -1.99
CA ARG A 56 -3.91 8.40 -1.27
C ARG A 56 -4.11 6.92 -1.54
N PHE A 57 -4.30 6.11 -0.51
CA PHE A 57 -4.54 4.68 -0.63
C PHE A 57 -5.57 4.23 0.42
N ASP A 58 -6.37 3.23 0.07
CA ASP A 58 -7.57 2.87 0.82
C ASP A 58 -7.54 1.44 1.37
N LEU A 59 -6.37 0.78 1.35
CA LEU A 59 -6.20 -0.62 1.78
C LEU A 59 -7.17 -1.57 1.04
N ALA A 60 -7.83 -1.11 -0.03
CA ALA A 60 -9.01 -1.74 -0.61
C ALA A 60 -8.66 -2.80 -1.67
N SER A 61 -7.39 -2.90 -2.06
CA SER A 61 -6.92 -4.00 -2.93
C SER A 61 -7.01 -5.37 -2.26
N VAL A 62 -7.17 -5.42 -0.93
CA VAL A 62 -7.55 -6.62 -0.19
C VAL A 62 -9.08 -6.75 -0.22
N PRO A 63 -9.64 -7.78 -0.88
CA PRO A 63 -11.09 -8.01 -0.89
C PRO A 63 -11.66 -7.94 0.52
N ARG A 64 -12.72 -7.15 0.72
CA ARG A 64 -13.36 -6.93 2.04
C ARG A 64 -13.78 -8.24 2.72
N LEU A 65 -14.04 -9.29 1.94
CA LEU A 65 -14.31 -10.64 2.43
C LEU A 65 -13.15 -11.25 3.24
N LEU A 66 -11.92 -10.80 3.04
CA LEU A 66 -10.76 -11.26 3.78
C LEU A 66 -10.51 -10.47 5.07
N TRP A 67 -11.15 -9.32 5.27
CA TRP A 67 -10.93 -8.47 6.44
C TRP A 67 -11.14 -9.17 7.80
N PRO A 68 -12.04 -10.17 7.95
CA PRO A 68 -12.14 -10.95 9.20
C PRO A 68 -10.92 -11.84 9.51
N VAL A 69 -10.15 -12.22 8.49
CA VAL A 69 -8.94 -13.07 8.60
C VAL A 69 -7.66 -12.22 8.48
N VAL A 70 -7.79 -11.06 7.84
CA VAL A 70 -6.73 -10.19 7.33
C VAL A 70 -7.07 -8.74 7.69
N ALA A 71 -7.27 -8.43 8.97
CA ALA A 71 -7.51 -7.05 9.40
C ALA A 71 -6.34 -6.16 8.90
N PRO A 72 -6.58 -5.19 7.99
CA PRO A 72 -5.52 -4.52 7.23
C PRO A 72 -4.47 -3.82 8.09
N PHE A 73 -4.88 -3.23 9.21
CA PHE A 73 -4.01 -2.52 10.15
C PHE A 73 -3.15 -3.44 11.03
N GLU A 74 -3.56 -4.70 11.19
CA GLU A 74 -2.83 -5.65 12.05
C GLU A 74 -1.73 -6.42 11.31
N LEU A 75 -1.67 -6.27 9.99
CA LEU A 75 -0.82 -7.08 9.13
C LEU A 75 0.30 -6.28 8.51
N SER A 76 -0.04 -5.21 7.79
CA SER A 76 0.96 -4.47 7.05
C SER A 76 0.44 -3.13 6.57
N ILE A 77 1.32 -2.13 6.56
CA ILE A 77 1.04 -0.80 6.03
C ILE A 77 1.83 -0.55 4.73
N ALA A 78 3.10 -0.96 4.65
CA ALA A 78 3.88 -0.71 3.45
C ALA A 78 3.49 -1.65 2.29
N ALA A 79 3.05 -2.89 2.58
CA ALA A 79 2.58 -3.80 1.54
C ALA A 79 1.35 -3.24 0.78
N PRO A 80 0.24 -2.86 1.44
CA PRO A 80 -0.90 -2.28 0.72
C PRO A 80 -0.55 -0.94 0.07
N LEU A 81 0.32 -0.12 0.68
CA LEU A 81 0.81 1.13 0.08
C LEU A 81 1.48 0.89 -1.29
N LEU A 82 2.44 -0.03 -1.35
CA LEU A 82 3.16 -0.39 -2.58
C LEU A 82 2.24 -1.08 -3.60
N HIS A 83 1.36 -1.95 -3.12
CA HIS A 83 0.43 -2.71 -3.98
C HIS A 83 -0.59 -1.78 -4.65
N ASP A 84 -1.26 -0.92 -3.89
CA ASP A 84 -2.22 0.08 -4.39
C ASP A 84 -1.56 1.02 -5.39
N PHE A 85 -0.31 1.44 -5.13
CA PHE A 85 0.48 2.28 -6.03
C PHE A 85 0.72 1.58 -7.37
N LEU A 86 1.28 0.38 -7.36
CA LEU A 86 1.49 -0.38 -8.61
C LEU A 86 0.18 -0.70 -9.32
N TYR A 87 -0.87 -1.05 -8.58
CA TYR A 87 -2.18 -1.36 -9.14
C TYR A 87 -2.82 -0.16 -9.83
N ARG A 88 -2.74 1.03 -9.24
CA ARG A 88 -3.30 2.27 -9.82
C ARG A 88 -2.75 2.54 -11.21
N PHE A 89 -1.47 2.30 -11.39
CA PHE A 89 -0.78 2.59 -12.64
C PHE A 89 -0.57 1.37 -13.53
N ALA A 90 -1.27 0.26 -13.27
CA ALA A 90 -1.12 -0.98 -14.01
C ALA A 90 0.36 -1.40 -14.19
N GLY A 91 1.13 -1.23 -13.11
CA GLY A 91 2.54 -1.55 -12.98
C GLY A 91 3.51 -0.57 -13.64
N ALA A 92 3.03 0.52 -14.24
CA ALA A 92 3.82 1.57 -14.86
C ALA A 92 3.51 2.95 -14.25
N PRO A 93 3.86 3.17 -12.96
CA PRO A 93 3.73 4.49 -12.34
C PRO A 93 4.58 5.54 -13.07
N PRO A 94 4.21 6.84 -12.94
CA PRO A 94 4.94 7.91 -13.60
C PRO A 94 6.39 7.97 -13.12
N GLU A 95 7.30 8.29 -14.03
CA GLU A 95 8.70 8.49 -13.68
C GLU A 95 8.88 9.65 -12.68
N PRO A 96 9.88 9.59 -11.78
CA PRO A 96 10.87 8.53 -11.60
C PRO A 96 10.46 7.50 -10.53
N ALA A 97 9.21 7.02 -10.51
CA ALA A 97 8.75 6.16 -9.42
C ALA A 97 9.39 4.75 -9.39
N ILE A 98 9.96 4.28 -10.50
CA ILE A 98 10.61 2.96 -10.59
C ILE A 98 11.99 3.14 -11.23
N GLU A 99 13.02 2.64 -10.54
CA GLU A 99 14.42 2.76 -10.97
C GLU A 99 15.14 1.41 -10.85
N PRO A 100 15.74 0.85 -11.92
CA PRO A 100 15.69 1.37 -13.30
C PRO A 100 14.28 1.31 -13.89
N PRO A 101 13.93 2.16 -14.86
CA PRO A 101 12.60 2.21 -15.45
C PRO A 101 12.15 0.84 -15.96
N ARG A 102 11.06 0.33 -15.41
CA ARG A 102 10.43 -0.92 -15.84
C ARG A 102 8.95 -0.94 -15.51
N ARG A 103 8.23 -1.86 -16.13
CA ARG A 103 6.84 -2.15 -15.81
C ARG A 103 6.72 -3.44 -14.99
N TYR A 104 5.93 -3.39 -13.93
CA TYR A 104 5.52 -4.57 -13.16
C TYR A 104 4.32 -5.25 -13.83
N ALA A 105 4.39 -6.57 -14.01
CA ALA A 105 3.22 -7.38 -14.26
C ALA A 105 2.37 -7.49 -12.98
N ARG A 106 1.06 -7.69 -13.14
CA ARG A 106 0.14 -7.90 -11.99
C ARG A 106 0.65 -8.98 -11.03
N ARG A 107 1.15 -10.09 -11.57
CA ARG A 107 1.69 -11.20 -10.77
C ARG A 107 2.94 -10.79 -9.97
N GLU A 108 3.76 -9.88 -10.48
CA GLU A 108 4.91 -9.34 -9.75
C GLU A 108 4.45 -8.43 -8.63
N ALA A 109 3.49 -7.54 -8.88
CA ALA A 109 2.89 -6.70 -7.83
C ALA A 109 2.25 -7.55 -6.71
N ASP A 110 1.53 -8.63 -7.07
CA ASP A 110 0.93 -9.56 -6.09
C ASP A 110 2.02 -10.29 -5.28
N ARG A 111 3.12 -10.70 -5.92
CA ARG A 111 4.26 -11.34 -5.22
C ARG A 111 4.95 -10.35 -4.28
N LEU A 112 5.22 -9.14 -4.75
CA LEU A 112 5.79 -8.06 -3.96
C LEU A 112 4.96 -7.81 -2.71
N PHE A 113 3.63 -7.74 -2.83
CA PHE A 113 2.73 -7.59 -1.69
C PHE A 113 2.95 -8.67 -0.62
N ARG A 114 3.07 -9.94 -1.03
CA ARG A 114 3.36 -11.06 -0.12
C ARG A 114 4.74 -10.92 0.55
N ASP A 115 5.73 -10.51 -0.21
CA ASP A 115 7.12 -10.43 0.24
C ASP A 115 7.33 -9.23 1.20
N VAL A 116 6.65 -8.10 0.94
CA VAL A 116 6.60 -6.96 1.86
C VAL A 116 5.87 -7.34 3.16
N MET A 117 4.75 -8.06 3.10
CA MET A 117 4.09 -8.61 4.29
C MET A 117 5.04 -9.50 5.10
N ALA A 118 5.88 -10.30 4.45
CA ALA A 118 6.89 -11.10 5.13
C ALA A 118 7.92 -10.22 5.87
N ALA A 119 8.37 -9.13 5.25
CA ALA A 119 9.29 -8.16 5.86
C ALA A 119 8.66 -7.38 7.02
N GLU A 120 7.34 -7.22 7.01
CA GLU A 120 6.55 -6.62 8.10
C GLU A 120 6.21 -7.62 9.23
N GLY A 121 6.66 -8.87 9.12
CA GLY A 121 6.50 -9.87 10.18
C GLY A 121 5.19 -10.67 10.11
N VAL A 122 4.44 -10.57 9.02
CA VAL A 122 3.21 -11.33 8.82
C VAL A 122 3.49 -12.83 8.72
N SER A 123 2.72 -13.63 9.49
CA SER A 123 2.82 -15.08 9.48
C SER A 123 2.58 -15.68 8.09
N ALA A 124 3.27 -16.79 7.80
CA ALA A 124 3.27 -17.39 6.47
C ALA A 124 1.86 -17.70 5.95
N TRP A 125 0.98 -18.27 6.77
CA TRP A 125 -0.36 -18.63 6.33
C TRP A 125 -1.22 -17.40 5.97
N ARG A 126 -1.10 -16.30 6.72
CA ARG A 126 -1.86 -15.05 6.46
C ARG A 126 -1.42 -14.40 5.16
N ARG A 127 -0.11 -14.26 4.93
CA ARG A 127 0.41 -13.69 3.67
C ARG A 127 0.08 -14.55 2.45
N HIS A 128 0.02 -15.88 2.60
CA HIS A 128 -0.39 -16.76 1.50
C HIS A 128 -1.89 -16.65 1.20
N ALA A 129 -2.74 -16.58 2.21
CA ALA A 129 -4.18 -16.36 2.02
C ALA A 129 -4.45 -15.02 1.31
N ALA A 130 -3.79 -13.95 1.76
CA ALA A 130 -3.88 -12.63 1.15
C ALA A 130 -3.38 -12.64 -0.32
N PHE A 131 -2.23 -13.28 -0.59
CA PHE A 131 -1.71 -13.47 -1.94
C PHE A 131 -2.69 -14.23 -2.86
N LEU A 132 -3.25 -15.36 -2.40
CA LEU A 132 -4.19 -16.14 -3.21
C LEU A 132 -5.42 -15.31 -3.57
N ALA A 133 -5.93 -14.53 -2.62
CA ALA A 133 -7.10 -13.71 -2.88
C ALA A 133 -6.83 -12.54 -3.84
N THR A 134 -5.67 -11.88 -3.77
CA THR A 134 -5.31 -10.84 -4.77
C THR A 134 -5.14 -11.46 -6.16
N ARG A 135 -4.58 -12.68 -6.26
CA ARG A 135 -4.48 -13.42 -7.52
C ARG A 135 -5.84 -13.68 -8.16
N LEU A 136 -6.80 -14.17 -7.36
CA LEU A 136 -8.13 -14.58 -7.82
C LEU A 136 -9.09 -13.40 -8.06
N LEU A 137 -9.04 -12.37 -7.22
CA LEU A 137 -10.05 -11.30 -7.19
C LEU A 137 -9.52 -9.92 -7.63
N GLY A 138 -8.21 -9.67 -7.52
CA GLY A 138 -7.60 -8.37 -7.79
C GLY A 138 -7.55 -7.98 -9.27
N GLY A 139 -7.79 -8.92 -10.20
CA GLY A 139 -7.76 -8.61 -11.64
C GLY A 139 -8.72 -7.49 -12.06
N ARG A 140 -9.80 -7.29 -11.30
CA ARG A 140 -10.79 -6.24 -11.55
C ARG A 140 -10.33 -4.83 -11.15
N SER A 141 -9.35 -4.65 -10.27
CA SER A 141 -8.88 -3.30 -9.85
C SER A 141 -7.62 -2.82 -10.58
N TRP A 142 -6.90 -3.71 -11.26
CA TRP A 142 -5.67 -3.39 -12.00
C TRP A 142 -5.88 -2.27 -13.04
N GLY A 143 -5.18 -1.14 -12.89
CA GLY A 143 -5.27 0.03 -13.75
C GLY A 143 -6.57 0.83 -13.63
N ARG A 144 -7.44 0.51 -12.66
CA ARG A 144 -8.77 1.10 -12.50
C ARG A 144 -8.94 1.87 -11.18
N LEU A 145 -7.91 1.96 -10.35
CA LEU A 145 -7.96 2.83 -9.17
C LEU A 145 -7.94 4.30 -9.62
N PRO A 146 -8.78 5.16 -9.02
CA PRO A 146 -8.83 6.57 -9.37
C PRO A 146 -7.45 7.23 -9.30
N ARG A 147 -7.14 8.05 -10.29
CA ARG A 147 -6.01 8.98 -10.24
C ARG A 147 -6.48 10.18 -9.42
N ALA A 148 -6.32 10.10 -8.10
CA ALA A 148 -6.53 11.22 -7.20
C ALA A 148 -5.56 12.36 -7.53
#